data_AF-A0A0A1I2F2-F1
#
_entry.id   AF-A0A0A1I2F2-F1
#
_cell.length_a   1.000
_cell.length_b   1.000
_cell.length_c   1.000
_cell.angle_alpha   90.00
_cell.angle_beta   90.00
_cell.angle_gamma   90.00
#
_symmetry.space_group_name_H-M   'P 1'
#
loop_
_entity.id
_entity.type
_entity.pdbx_description
1 polymer ?
#
loop_
_entity_poly.entity_id
_entity_poly.type
_entity_poly.pdbx_seq_one_letter_code
_entity_poly.pdbx_strand_id
1 'polypeptide(L)'
;MNAFTLPDIAAQASRQALPLDWVGMCGVALPVLIDGQQLSATADLGVSLDDGEARGIHMSRLYLALELLEKSALSPPLLQRILSQFLDSHEGLSHAASLTIHTELMLKRPALVSPLSGWKRYPVSIEAHLKHAMFHVELNIQIPYSSTCPCSAALARQLIQQQFVDDFANRSLEHGEILAWLGSSKGIVATPHSQRSIASLSVRLSADTHHLPLSAFINQAEAALGTAVQTAVKRADE
;
A
#
# COMPACT_ATOMS: atom_id res chain seq x y z
N MET A 1 -5.37 47.60 -11.47
CA MET A 1 -6.18 46.66 -12.27
C MET A 1 -7.39 46.28 -11.43
N ASN A 2 -8.59 46.66 -11.88
CA ASN A 2 -9.83 46.52 -11.12
C ASN A 2 -10.16 45.03 -10.91
N ALA A 3 -10.01 44.57 -9.67
CA ALA A 3 -10.56 43.30 -9.24
C ALA A 3 -12.09 43.45 -9.17
N PHE A 4 -12.79 42.98 -10.20
CA PHE A 4 -14.22 42.73 -10.07
C PHE A 4 -14.41 41.66 -9.00
N THR A 5 -14.97 42.04 -7.85
CA THR A 5 -15.37 41.10 -6.81
C THR A 5 -16.54 40.28 -7.34
N LEU A 6 -16.25 39.06 -7.79
CA LEU A 6 -17.26 38.07 -8.15
C LEU A 6 -17.98 37.60 -6.87
N PRO A 7 -19.30 37.35 -6.92
CA PRO A 7 -20.05 36.89 -5.77
C PRO A 7 -19.56 35.50 -5.32
N ASP A 8 -19.51 35.29 -4.00
CA ASP A 8 -19.20 33.98 -3.42
C ASP A 8 -20.40 33.05 -3.56
N ILE A 9 -20.37 32.17 -4.57
CA ILE A 9 -21.48 31.26 -4.89
C ILE A 9 -21.60 30.13 -3.86
N ALA A 10 -20.50 29.70 -3.24
CA ALA A 10 -20.51 28.58 -2.29
C ALA A 10 -21.25 28.97 -0.99
N ALA A 11 -21.12 30.23 -0.58
CA ALA A 11 -21.81 30.80 0.58
C ALA A 11 -23.28 31.21 0.32
N GLN A 12 -23.81 31.02 -0.89
CA GLN A 12 -25.21 31.32 -1.18
C GLN A 12 -26.14 30.22 -0.67
N ALA A 13 -27.37 30.61 -0.33
CA ALA A 13 -28.41 29.67 0.07
C ALA A 13 -28.75 28.66 -1.05
N SER A 14 -28.84 27.40 -0.68
CA SER A 14 -29.31 26.30 -1.51
C SER A 14 -30.83 26.36 -1.66
N ARG A 15 -31.35 25.81 -2.77
CA ARG A 15 -32.79 25.64 -2.98
C ARG A 15 -33.35 24.40 -2.27
N GLN A 16 -32.48 23.49 -1.83
CA GLN A 16 -32.79 22.27 -1.09
C GLN A 16 -31.79 22.11 0.04
N ALA A 17 -32.31 22.06 1.26
CA ALA A 17 -31.51 21.96 2.47
C ALA A 17 -31.08 20.50 2.73
N LEU A 18 -29.94 20.09 2.17
CA LEU A 18 -29.45 18.72 2.30
C LEU A 18 -27.94 18.73 2.61
N PRO A 19 -27.51 18.23 3.78
CA PRO A 19 -26.10 18.07 4.07
C PRO A 19 -25.49 16.97 3.20
N LEU A 20 -24.18 17.05 2.98
CA LEU A 20 -23.39 16.02 2.31
C LEU A 20 -22.41 15.40 3.29
N ASP A 21 -22.38 14.07 3.34
CA ASP A 21 -21.40 13.34 4.14
C ASP A 21 -19.96 13.70 3.73
N TRP A 22 -19.73 13.83 2.41
CA TRP A 22 -18.45 14.19 1.82
C TRP A 22 -18.60 14.96 0.51
N VAL A 23 -17.79 16.00 0.34
CA VAL A 23 -17.59 16.74 -0.90
C VAL A 23 -16.13 17.17 -1.04
N GLY A 24 -15.57 17.08 -2.24
CA GLY A 24 -14.15 17.34 -2.44
C GLY A 24 -13.65 17.01 -3.86
N MET A 25 -12.38 16.63 -3.96
CA MET A 25 -11.67 16.31 -5.20
C MET A 25 -10.99 14.95 -5.11
N CYS A 26 -10.98 14.20 -6.22
CA CYS A 26 -10.30 12.91 -6.32
C CYS A 26 -9.22 12.94 -7.41
N GLY A 27 -8.20 12.09 -7.29
CA GLY A 27 -7.16 11.92 -8.30
C GLY A 27 -6.28 13.16 -8.48
N VAL A 28 -6.18 14.03 -7.47
CA VAL A 28 -5.31 15.21 -7.52
C VAL A 28 -3.87 14.73 -7.56
N ALA A 29 -3.11 15.07 -8.61
CA ALA A 29 -1.70 14.69 -8.71
C ALA A 29 -0.83 15.61 -7.85
N LEU A 30 0.08 15.02 -7.07
CA LEU A 30 1.06 15.77 -6.27
C LEU A 30 2.31 14.93 -5.97
N PRO A 31 3.46 15.56 -5.69
CA PRO A 31 4.60 14.87 -5.11
C PRO A 31 4.41 14.71 -3.59
N VAL A 32 4.97 13.63 -3.03
CA VAL A 32 5.09 13.43 -1.58
C VAL A 32 6.50 13.01 -1.21
N LEU A 33 6.97 13.41 -0.03
CA LEU A 33 8.29 13.05 0.50
C LEU A 33 8.16 11.97 1.58
N ILE A 34 8.58 10.73 1.30
CA ILE A 34 8.52 9.60 2.24
C ILE A 34 9.92 9.01 2.40
N ASP A 35 10.42 8.88 3.63
CA ASP A 35 11.76 8.34 3.92
C ASP A 35 12.89 9.00 3.09
N GLY A 36 12.77 10.31 2.83
CA GLY A 36 13.72 11.08 2.01
C GLY A 36 13.58 10.90 0.49
N GLN A 37 12.60 10.11 0.04
CA GLN A 37 12.30 9.85 -1.36
C GLN A 37 11.14 10.74 -1.83
N GLN A 38 11.33 11.47 -2.92
CA GLN A 38 10.23 12.19 -3.57
C GLN A 38 9.50 11.24 -4.52
N LEU A 39 8.24 10.93 -4.21
CA LEU A 39 7.41 9.98 -4.94
C LEU A 39 6.25 10.71 -5.62
N SER A 40 5.86 10.22 -6.79
CA SER A 40 4.60 10.62 -7.42
C SER A 40 3.44 10.02 -6.63
N ALA A 41 2.39 10.80 -6.42
CA ALA A 41 1.19 10.37 -5.73
C ALA A 41 -0.07 10.99 -6.35
N THR A 42 -1.21 10.38 -6.02
CA THR A 42 -2.52 11.00 -6.18
C THR A 42 -3.18 11.15 -4.82
N ALA A 43 -3.96 12.22 -4.63
CA ALA A 43 -4.76 12.42 -3.43
C ALA A 43 -6.25 12.54 -3.73
N ASP A 44 -7.02 11.91 -2.85
CA ASP A 44 -8.45 12.12 -2.70
C ASP A 44 -8.66 12.89 -1.40
N LEU A 45 -9.42 13.98 -1.46
CA LEU A 45 -9.52 14.91 -0.35
C LEU A 45 -10.91 15.52 -0.29
N GLY A 46 -11.40 15.73 0.92
CA GLY A 46 -12.76 16.24 1.08
C GLY A 46 -13.07 16.63 2.51
N VAL A 47 -14.23 17.26 2.64
CA VAL A 47 -14.83 17.65 3.91
C VAL A 47 -16.32 17.30 3.89
N SER A 48 -16.96 17.24 5.06
CA SER A 48 -18.42 17.23 5.13
C SER A 48 -19.00 18.59 4.71
N LEU A 49 -20.26 18.61 4.27
CA LEU A 49 -21.06 19.83 4.15
C LEU A 49 -22.24 19.68 5.10
N ASP A 50 -22.07 20.17 6.33
CA ASP A 50 -23.03 20.01 7.41
C ASP A 50 -24.11 21.09 7.41
N ASP A 51 -23.80 22.28 6.89
CA ASP A 51 -24.79 23.31 6.63
C ASP A 51 -25.60 22.96 5.36
N GLY A 52 -26.81 22.43 5.56
CA GLY A 52 -27.70 22.08 4.47
C GLY A 52 -28.15 23.29 3.64
N GLU A 53 -28.14 24.50 4.21
CA GLU A 53 -28.47 25.72 3.48
C GLU A 53 -27.31 26.20 2.60
N ALA A 54 -26.08 25.75 2.83
CA ALA A 54 -24.97 26.10 1.99
C ALA A 54 -25.05 25.40 0.63
N ARG A 55 -24.72 26.11 -0.44
CA ARG A 55 -24.76 25.55 -1.81
C ARG A 55 -23.56 24.64 -2.11
N GLY A 56 -22.47 24.76 -1.38
CA GLY A 56 -21.28 23.92 -1.56
C GLY A 56 -20.09 24.40 -0.74
N ILE A 57 -18.90 23.95 -1.14
CA ILE A 57 -17.62 24.28 -0.48
C ILE A 57 -16.66 25.03 -1.43
N HIS A 58 -15.66 25.70 -0.86
CA HIS A 58 -14.57 26.31 -1.61
C HIS A 58 -13.45 25.30 -1.90
N MET A 59 -13.64 24.44 -2.91
CA MET A 59 -12.70 23.35 -3.24
C MET A 59 -11.24 23.79 -3.40
N SER A 60 -10.99 24.98 -3.96
CA SER A 60 -9.62 25.50 -4.14
C SER A 60 -8.87 25.68 -2.82
N ARG A 61 -9.56 25.95 -1.70
CA ARG A 61 -8.94 26.04 -0.37
C ARG A 61 -8.33 24.70 0.05
N LEU A 62 -9.01 23.60 -0.27
CA LEU A 62 -8.50 22.26 0.01
C LEU A 62 -7.27 21.94 -0.85
N TYR A 63 -7.29 22.30 -2.15
CA TYR A 63 -6.14 22.11 -3.05
C TYR A 63 -4.90 22.86 -2.55
N LEU A 64 -5.04 24.15 -2.22
CA LEU A 64 -3.92 25.00 -1.78
C LEU A 64 -3.31 24.52 -0.46
N ALA A 65 -4.10 23.90 0.43
CA ALA A 65 -3.59 23.32 1.66
C ALA A 65 -2.67 22.09 1.42
N LEU A 66 -2.74 21.44 0.25
CA LEU A 66 -1.82 20.35 -0.11
C LEU A 66 -0.38 20.82 -0.39
N GLU A 67 -0.13 22.12 -0.59
CA GLU A 67 1.24 22.65 -0.81
C GLU A 67 2.22 22.24 0.31
N LEU A 68 1.71 21.96 1.51
CA LEU A 68 2.51 21.49 2.64
C LEU A 68 3.16 20.12 2.38
N LEU A 69 2.56 19.28 1.53
CA LEU A 69 3.04 17.93 1.19
C LEU A 69 4.26 17.96 0.25
N GLU A 70 4.39 18.99 -0.58
CA GLU A 70 5.56 19.16 -1.45
C GLU A 70 6.79 19.60 -0.63
N LYS A 71 6.57 20.40 0.41
CA LYS A 71 7.63 21.09 1.17
C LYS A 71 8.14 20.30 2.37
N SER A 72 7.40 19.28 2.82
CA SER A 72 7.63 18.61 4.11
C SER A 72 7.59 17.10 3.98
N ALA A 73 8.35 16.40 4.84
CA ALA A 73 8.26 14.95 4.95
C ALA A 73 6.87 14.52 5.42
N LEU A 74 6.28 13.55 4.72
CA LEU A 74 4.97 13.03 5.02
C LEU A 74 4.96 12.35 6.39
N SER A 75 4.05 12.78 7.24
CA SER A 75 3.96 12.31 8.63
C SER A 75 2.54 12.48 9.17
N PRO A 76 2.12 11.69 10.18
CA PRO A 76 0.81 11.88 10.82
C PRO A 76 0.57 13.31 11.33
N PRO A 77 1.53 14.01 11.99
CA PRO A 77 1.32 15.40 12.40
C PRO A 77 1.09 16.36 11.21
N LEU A 78 1.77 16.14 10.09
CA LEU A 78 1.54 16.94 8.87
C LEU A 78 0.14 16.71 8.31
N LEU A 79 -0.31 15.45 8.25
CA LEU A 79 -1.67 15.09 7.82
C LEU A 79 -2.72 15.73 8.72
N GLN A 80 -2.55 15.66 10.05
CA GLN A 80 -3.44 16.31 11.00
C GLN A 80 -3.52 17.83 10.78
N ARG A 81 -2.37 18.48 10.52
CA ARG A 81 -2.31 19.91 10.23
C ARG A 81 -3.07 20.27 8.95
N ILE A 82 -2.91 19.48 7.88
CA ILE A 82 -3.63 19.70 6.62
C ILE A 82 -5.15 19.56 6.84
N LEU A 83 -5.58 18.51 7.53
CA LEU A 83 -7.00 18.30 7.83
C LEU A 83 -7.57 19.40 8.73
N SER A 84 -6.80 19.90 9.68
CA SER A 84 -7.21 21.06 10.49
C SER A 84 -7.37 22.29 9.62
N GLN A 85 -6.43 22.55 8.70
CA GLN A 85 -6.54 23.65 7.74
C GLN A 85 -7.75 23.50 6.79
N PHE A 86 -8.14 22.27 6.43
CA PHE A 86 -9.38 22.03 5.69
C PHE A 86 -10.60 22.50 6.47
N LEU A 87 -10.70 22.13 7.75
CA LEU A 87 -11.80 22.53 8.63
C LEU A 87 -11.79 24.03 8.94
N ASP A 88 -10.64 24.62 9.30
CA ASP A 88 -10.51 26.05 9.59
C ASP A 88 -10.90 26.90 8.38
N SER A 89 -10.52 26.47 7.17
CA SER A 89 -10.88 27.17 5.94
C SER A 89 -12.33 26.97 5.49
N HIS A 90 -13.08 26.08 6.15
CA HIS A 90 -14.51 25.81 5.94
C HIS A 90 -15.30 25.93 7.25
N GLU A 91 -14.86 26.82 8.14
CA GLU A 91 -15.53 27.07 9.42
C GLU A 91 -17.02 27.40 9.19
N GLY A 92 -17.88 26.74 9.99
CA GLY A 92 -19.34 26.85 9.86
C GLY A 92 -19.98 25.95 8.80
N LEU A 93 -19.20 25.38 7.88
CA LEU A 93 -19.69 24.45 6.84
C LEU A 93 -19.35 22.99 7.12
N SER A 94 -18.19 22.71 7.72
CA SER A 94 -17.64 21.35 7.83
C SER A 94 -17.14 21.00 9.23
N HIS A 95 -17.42 19.78 9.68
CA HIS A 95 -16.92 19.20 10.95
C HIS A 95 -16.11 17.91 10.76
N ALA A 96 -16.03 17.40 9.53
CA ALA A 96 -15.21 16.26 9.16
C ALA A 96 -14.33 16.57 7.96
N ALA A 97 -13.11 16.06 7.95
CA ALA A 97 -12.14 16.19 6.87
C ALA A 97 -11.44 14.85 6.62
N SER A 98 -11.14 14.56 5.35
CA SER A 98 -10.41 13.37 4.92
C SER A 98 -9.36 13.71 3.88
N LEU A 99 -8.24 12.98 3.93
CA LEU A 99 -7.18 13.01 2.95
C LEU A 99 -6.62 11.59 2.78
N THR A 100 -6.75 11.05 1.57
CA THR A 100 -6.19 9.77 1.19
C THR A 100 -5.10 10.00 0.15
N ILE A 101 -3.89 9.52 0.41
CA ILE A 101 -2.75 9.61 -0.51
C ILE A 101 -2.44 8.22 -1.03
N HIS A 102 -2.36 8.07 -2.35
CA HIS A 102 -1.96 6.84 -3.03
C HIS A 102 -0.60 7.03 -3.69
N THR A 103 0.35 6.13 -3.41
CA THR A 103 1.70 6.18 -3.98
C THR A 103 2.31 4.78 -4.09
N GLU A 104 3.45 4.66 -4.77
CA GLU A 104 4.25 3.43 -4.83
C GLU A 104 5.59 3.65 -4.11
N LEU A 105 5.73 3.09 -2.91
CA LEU A 105 7.00 3.16 -2.18
C LEU A 105 8.03 2.27 -2.87
N MET A 106 9.22 2.81 -3.10
CA MET A 106 10.32 2.11 -3.76
C MET A 106 11.37 1.70 -2.73
N LEU A 107 11.58 0.39 -2.57
CA LEU A 107 12.60 -0.15 -1.66
C LEU A 107 13.61 -1.00 -2.45
N LYS A 108 14.89 -0.81 -2.13
CA LYS A 108 15.98 -1.62 -2.68
C LYS A 108 16.05 -2.93 -1.91
N ARG A 109 15.88 -4.05 -2.61
CA ARG A 109 15.88 -5.39 -2.04
C ARG A 109 17.13 -6.17 -2.45
N PRO A 110 17.84 -6.81 -1.51
CA PRO A 110 18.93 -7.72 -1.85
C PRO A 110 18.39 -8.96 -2.56
N ALA A 111 19.23 -9.58 -3.38
CA ALA A 111 19.02 -10.96 -3.82
C ALA A 111 19.18 -11.93 -2.63
N LEU A 112 18.71 -13.17 -2.78
CA LEU A 112 18.72 -14.14 -1.66
C LEU A 112 20.14 -14.61 -1.31
N VAL A 113 20.99 -14.81 -2.32
CA VAL A 113 22.33 -15.39 -2.15
C VAL A 113 23.41 -14.50 -2.76
N SER A 114 23.20 -14.00 -3.98
CA SER A 114 24.18 -13.19 -4.69
C SER A 114 24.28 -11.76 -4.10
N PRO A 115 25.40 -11.04 -4.31
CA PRO A 115 25.55 -9.66 -3.81
C PRO A 115 24.72 -8.63 -4.59
N LEU A 116 23.77 -9.08 -5.42
CA LEU A 116 22.94 -8.22 -6.24
C LEU A 116 21.82 -7.59 -5.41
N SER A 117 21.26 -6.50 -5.94
CA SER A 117 20.08 -5.86 -5.39
C SER A 117 19.31 -5.16 -6.50
N GLY A 118 18.00 -5.04 -6.31
CA GLY A 118 17.11 -4.39 -7.27
C GLY A 118 15.99 -3.62 -6.57
N TRP A 119 15.37 -2.72 -7.31
CA TRP A 119 14.27 -1.91 -6.80
C TRP A 119 12.94 -2.66 -6.92
N LYS A 120 12.16 -2.61 -5.84
CA LYS A 120 10.81 -3.17 -5.78
C LYS A 120 9.82 -2.09 -5.35
N ARG A 121 8.67 -2.09 -6.02
CA ARG A 121 7.55 -1.18 -5.75
C ARG A 121 6.57 -1.82 -4.77
N TYR A 122 6.02 -1.01 -3.89
CA TYR A 122 4.96 -1.39 -2.95
C TYR A 122 3.85 -0.34 -3.04
N PRO A 123 2.69 -0.68 -3.63
CA PRO A 123 1.53 0.19 -3.59
C PRO A 123 1.12 0.44 -2.12
N VAL A 124 0.98 1.72 -1.78
CA VAL A 124 0.61 2.19 -0.46
C VAL A 124 -0.52 3.21 -0.58
N SER A 125 -1.53 3.09 0.28
CA SER A 125 -2.50 4.14 0.56
C SER A 125 -2.39 4.58 2.02
N ILE A 126 -2.43 5.89 2.23
CA ILE A 126 -2.34 6.54 3.54
C ILE A 126 -3.62 7.34 3.71
N GLU A 127 -4.49 6.88 4.59
CA GLU A 127 -5.82 7.43 4.82
C GLU A 127 -5.82 8.20 6.14
N ALA A 128 -6.08 9.50 6.09
CA ALA A 128 -6.17 10.34 7.27
C ALA A 128 -7.58 10.92 7.38
N HIS A 129 -8.14 10.84 8.58
CA HIS A 129 -9.44 11.40 8.89
C HIS A 129 -9.40 12.22 10.17
N LEU A 130 -10.13 13.33 10.17
CA LEU A 130 -10.35 14.20 11.31
C LEU A 130 -11.84 14.46 11.44
N LYS A 131 -12.46 14.00 12.52
CA LYS A 131 -13.89 14.23 12.79
C LYS A 131 -14.10 14.43 14.28
N HIS A 132 -14.76 15.52 14.68
CA HIS A 132 -15.00 15.87 16.09
C HIS A 132 -13.71 15.81 16.95
N ALA A 133 -12.63 16.41 16.47
CA ALA A 133 -11.29 16.38 17.08
C ALA A 133 -10.62 14.98 17.19
N MET A 134 -11.28 13.90 16.74
CA MET A 134 -10.66 12.59 16.64
C MET A 134 -9.88 12.49 15.33
N PHE A 135 -8.56 12.47 15.44
CA PHE A 135 -7.64 12.22 14.34
C PHE A 135 -7.23 10.74 14.33
N HIS A 136 -7.24 10.12 13.16
CA HIS A 136 -6.62 8.81 12.97
C HIS A 136 -6.01 8.68 11.56
N VAL A 137 -5.03 7.80 11.46
CA VAL A 137 -4.39 7.42 10.21
C VAL A 137 -4.46 5.91 10.04
N GLU A 138 -4.81 5.47 8.84
CA GLU A 138 -4.81 4.08 8.42
C GLU A 138 -3.87 3.92 7.22
N LEU A 139 -3.08 2.84 7.23
CA LEU A 139 -2.15 2.48 6.17
C LEU A 139 -2.63 1.22 5.50
N ASN A 140 -2.70 1.25 4.17
CA ASN A 140 -3.01 0.11 3.34
C ASN A 140 -1.80 -0.20 2.45
N ILE A 141 -1.16 -1.35 2.65
CA ILE A 141 0.10 -1.74 2.00
C ILE A 141 -0.11 -3.04 1.22
N GLN A 142 0.27 -3.05 -0.06
CA GLN A 142 0.23 -4.24 -0.89
C GLN A 142 1.63 -4.86 -1.05
N ILE A 143 1.74 -6.16 -0.71
CA ILE A 143 3.01 -6.88 -0.69
C ILE A 143 2.93 -8.08 -1.63
N PRO A 144 3.60 -8.02 -2.80
CA PRO A 144 3.60 -9.12 -3.73
C PRO A 144 4.56 -10.24 -3.27
N TYR A 145 4.06 -11.47 -3.29
CA TYR A 145 4.77 -12.70 -2.92
C TYR A 145 4.44 -13.86 -3.87
N SER A 146 5.22 -14.92 -3.82
CA SER A 146 4.96 -16.17 -4.54
C SER A 146 4.26 -17.16 -3.61
N SER A 147 3.05 -17.60 -3.97
CA SER A 147 2.33 -18.62 -3.21
C SER A 147 2.35 -19.95 -3.95
N THR A 148 2.44 -21.05 -3.19
CA THR A 148 2.33 -22.42 -3.71
C THR A 148 1.20 -23.12 -2.98
N CYS A 149 0.32 -23.81 -3.72
CA CYS A 149 -0.80 -24.53 -3.11
C CYS A 149 -0.29 -25.70 -2.25
N PRO A 150 -0.66 -25.79 -0.96
CA PRO A 150 -0.20 -26.88 -0.10
C PRO A 150 -0.66 -28.25 -0.60
N CYS A 151 -1.84 -28.34 -1.24
CA CYS A 151 -2.35 -29.58 -1.82
C CYS A 151 -1.53 -30.03 -3.04
N SER A 152 -1.16 -29.10 -3.93
CA SER A 152 -0.33 -29.45 -5.10
C SER A 152 1.08 -29.86 -4.66
N ALA A 153 1.63 -29.20 -3.63
CA ALA A 153 2.90 -29.56 -3.03
C ALA A 153 2.89 -30.95 -2.38
N ALA A 154 1.79 -31.30 -1.70
CA ALA A 154 1.61 -32.63 -1.12
C ALA A 154 1.50 -33.72 -2.21
N LEU A 155 0.71 -33.47 -3.26
CA LEU A 155 0.54 -34.41 -4.37
C LEU A 155 1.87 -34.65 -5.11
N ALA A 156 2.64 -33.59 -5.39
CA ALA A 156 3.95 -33.74 -6.02
C ALA A 156 4.88 -34.63 -5.19
N ARG A 157 4.90 -34.44 -3.87
CA ARG A 157 5.67 -35.31 -2.95
C ARG A 157 5.21 -36.76 -2.99
N GLN A 158 3.90 -37.02 -3.05
CA GLN A 158 3.36 -38.38 -3.16
C GLN A 158 3.78 -39.05 -4.47
N LEU A 159 3.73 -38.33 -5.60
CA LEU A 159 4.15 -38.86 -6.89
C LEU A 159 5.65 -39.14 -6.93
N ILE A 160 6.48 -38.28 -6.33
CA ILE A 160 7.93 -38.53 -6.18
C ILE A 160 8.20 -39.77 -5.33
N GLN A 161 7.45 -39.98 -4.24
CA GLN A 161 7.58 -41.18 -3.41
C GLN A 161 7.16 -42.44 -4.17
N GLN A 162 6.09 -42.38 -4.97
CA GLN A 162 5.68 -43.50 -5.81
C GLN A 162 6.76 -43.84 -6.84
N GLN A 163 7.29 -42.83 -7.54
CA GLN A 163 8.38 -43.04 -8.52
C GLN A 163 9.62 -43.65 -7.86
N PHE A 164 9.96 -43.24 -6.64
CA PHE A 164 11.06 -43.85 -5.88
C PHE A 164 10.81 -45.34 -5.62
N VAL A 165 9.60 -45.73 -5.20
CA VAL A 165 9.24 -47.14 -5.03
C VAL A 165 9.36 -47.90 -6.35
N ASP A 166 8.86 -47.34 -7.44
CA ASP A 166 8.89 -47.99 -8.75
C ASP A 166 10.32 -48.19 -9.27
N ASP A 167 11.21 -47.21 -9.10
CA ASP A 167 12.60 -47.29 -9.57
C ASP A 167 13.52 -48.15 -8.67
N PHE A 168 13.19 -48.28 -7.37
CA PHE A 168 14.08 -48.87 -6.38
C PHE A 168 13.52 -50.08 -5.61
N ALA A 169 12.33 -50.59 -5.95
CA ALA A 169 11.80 -51.79 -5.30
C ALA A 169 12.73 -53.01 -5.46
N ASN A 170 12.88 -53.77 -4.38
CA ASN A 170 13.58 -55.07 -4.35
C ASN A 170 15.06 -55.06 -4.77
N ARG A 171 15.77 -53.93 -4.56
CA ARG A 171 17.21 -53.80 -4.82
C ARG A 171 17.96 -53.11 -3.69
N SER A 172 19.28 -53.30 -3.64
CA SER A 172 20.15 -52.56 -2.71
C SER A 172 20.21 -51.08 -3.11
N LEU A 173 20.22 -50.21 -2.09
CA LEU A 173 20.23 -48.76 -2.23
C LEU A 173 21.65 -48.23 -2.00
N GLU A 174 22.30 -47.79 -3.07
CA GLU A 174 23.60 -47.12 -2.98
C GLU A 174 23.41 -45.60 -2.90
N HIS A 175 24.09 -44.95 -1.94
CA HIS A 175 23.94 -43.52 -1.69
C HIS A 175 24.19 -42.66 -2.95
N GLY A 176 25.23 -42.99 -3.72
CA GLY A 176 25.57 -42.25 -4.94
C GLY A 176 24.49 -42.33 -6.02
N GLU A 177 23.79 -43.45 -6.10
CA GLU A 177 22.70 -43.64 -7.06
C GLU A 177 21.45 -42.86 -6.67
N ILE A 178 21.09 -42.87 -5.37
CA ILE A 178 19.97 -42.05 -4.88
C ILE A 178 20.24 -40.56 -5.11
N LEU A 179 21.46 -40.10 -4.82
CA LEU A 179 21.84 -38.71 -5.02
C LEU A 179 21.75 -38.30 -6.51
N ALA A 180 22.23 -39.17 -7.41
CA ALA A 180 22.11 -38.95 -8.85
C ALA A 180 20.63 -38.94 -9.31
N TRP A 181 19.80 -39.82 -8.76
CA TRP A 181 18.37 -39.88 -9.05
C TRP A 181 17.63 -38.61 -8.61
N LEU A 182 17.89 -38.11 -7.40
CA LEU A 182 17.33 -36.87 -6.86
C LEU A 182 17.67 -35.65 -7.73
N GLY A 183 18.85 -35.63 -8.34
CA GLY A 183 19.29 -34.58 -9.27
C GLY A 183 18.76 -34.71 -10.70
N SER A 184 18.05 -35.80 -11.00
CA SER A 184 17.51 -36.09 -12.34
C SER A 184 16.02 -35.76 -12.44
N SER A 185 15.47 -35.72 -13.65
CA SER A 185 14.03 -35.56 -13.87
C SER A 185 13.18 -36.69 -13.28
N LYS A 186 13.77 -37.88 -13.03
CA LYS A 186 13.08 -38.98 -12.35
C LYS A 186 12.81 -38.70 -10.87
N GLY A 187 13.67 -37.89 -10.23
CA GLY A 187 13.48 -37.44 -8.85
C GLY A 187 12.41 -36.36 -8.67
N ILE A 188 11.91 -35.79 -9.77
CA ILE A 188 10.96 -34.66 -9.79
C ILE A 188 9.92 -34.88 -10.90
N VAL A 189 9.14 -35.96 -10.77
CA VAL A 189 8.08 -36.31 -11.75
C VAL A 189 6.87 -35.37 -11.74
N ALA A 190 6.77 -34.50 -10.75
CA ALA A 190 5.70 -33.53 -10.60
C ALA A 190 6.22 -32.25 -9.96
N THR A 191 5.72 -31.11 -10.45
CA THR A 191 6.05 -29.78 -9.92
C THR A 191 4.79 -29.13 -9.35
N PRO A 192 4.79 -28.69 -8.09
CA PRO A 192 3.68 -27.93 -7.52
C PRO A 192 3.47 -26.64 -8.31
N HIS A 193 2.22 -26.28 -8.60
CA HIS A 193 1.96 -24.97 -9.21
C HIS A 193 2.18 -23.85 -8.19
N SER A 194 2.75 -22.75 -8.66
CA SER A 194 2.94 -21.50 -7.92
C SER A 194 2.40 -20.32 -8.71
N GLN A 195 1.98 -19.28 -8.02
CA GLN A 195 1.49 -18.05 -8.63
C GLN A 195 1.92 -16.81 -7.86
N ARG A 196 1.87 -15.66 -8.53
CA ARG A 196 1.99 -14.36 -7.86
C ARG A 196 0.72 -14.07 -7.07
N SER A 197 0.88 -13.66 -5.83
CA SER A 197 -0.20 -13.25 -4.94
C SER A 197 0.15 -11.92 -4.29
N ILE A 198 -0.86 -11.25 -3.74
CA ILE A 198 -0.71 -9.98 -3.03
C ILE A 198 -1.25 -10.18 -1.62
N ALA A 199 -0.43 -9.90 -0.62
CA ALA A 199 -0.89 -9.72 0.75
C ALA A 199 -1.24 -8.24 0.95
N SER A 200 -2.45 -7.96 1.41
CA SER A 200 -2.89 -6.61 1.75
C SER A 200 -2.86 -6.44 3.27
N LEU A 201 -2.13 -5.45 3.74
CA LEU A 201 -2.01 -5.12 5.16
C LEU A 201 -2.69 -3.78 5.42
N SER A 202 -3.72 -3.80 6.27
CA SER A 202 -4.44 -2.61 6.76
C SER A 202 -4.07 -2.36 8.22
N VAL A 203 -3.47 -1.22 8.52
CA VAL A 203 -2.97 -0.88 9.87
C VAL A 203 -3.47 0.49 10.28
N ARG A 204 -4.24 0.55 11.36
CA ARG A 204 -4.53 1.81 12.06
C ARG A 204 -3.37 2.18 12.96
N LEU A 205 -2.82 3.37 12.77
CA LEU A 205 -1.74 3.90 13.61
C LEU A 205 -2.28 4.37 14.96
N SER A 206 -1.45 4.25 16.00
CA SER A 206 -1.74 4.83 17.30
C SER A 206 -1.59 6.36 17.27
N ALA A 207 -2.29 7.06 18.15
CA ALA A 207 -2.32 8.53 18.18
C ALA A 207 -0.94 9.17 18.51
N ASP A 208 -0.03 8.43 19.14
CA ASP A 208 1.35 8.83 19.47
C ASP A 208 2.35 8.56 18.34
N THR A 209 1.90 8.00 17.22
CA THR A 209 2.78 7.73 16.07
C THR A 209 3.09 9.03 15.30
N HIS A 210 4.36 9.43 15.27
CA HIS A 210 4.81 10.67 14.62
C HIS A 210 5.47 10.47 13.25
N HIS A 211 5.68 9.23 12.81
CA HIS A 211 6.27 8.88 11.52
C HIS A 211 5.48 7.75 10.85
N LEU A 212 5.66 7.53 9.55
CA LEU A 212 4.99 6.44 8.83
C LEU A 212 5.89 5.20 8.78
N PRO A 213 5.64 4.13 9.54
CA PRO A 213 6.51 2.95 9.61
C PRO A 213 6.35 1.99 8.41
N LEU A 214 6.19 2.51 7.20
CA LEU A 214 5.90 1.74 5.98
C LEU A 214 6.98 0.69 5.70
N SER A 215 8.24 1.11 5.67
CA SER A 215 9.39 0.23 5.43
C SER A 215 9.48 -0.89 6.47
N ALA A 216 9.16 -0.61 7.74
CA ALA A 216 9.18 -1.59 8.82
C ALA A 216 8.08 -2.65 8.64
N PHE A 217 6.84 -2.22 8.35
CA PHE A 217 5.72 -3.13 8.10
C PHE A 217 5.94 -4.01 6.87
N ILE A 218 6.46 -3.44 5.78
CA ILE A 218 6.79 -4.23 4.59
C ILE A 218 7.85 -5.28 4.92
N ASN A 219 8.92 -4.90 5.64
CA ASN A 219 9.98 -5.85 5.99
C ASN A 219 9.47 -6.99 6.88
N GLN A 220 8.63 -6.69 7.87
CA GLN A 220 8.05 -7.72 8.76
C GLN A 220 7.12 -8.67 7.99
N ALA A 221 6.27 -8.14 7.12
CA ALA A 221 5.37 -8.96 6.32
C ALA A 221 6.11 -9.78 5.26
N GLU A 222 7.15 -9.25 4.60
CA GLU A 222 7.99 -10.05 3.70
C GLU A 222 8.71 -11.18 4.44
N ALA A 223 9.22 -10.93 5.64
CA ALA A 223 9.82 -11.96 6.49
C ALA A 223 8.82 -13.04 6.90
N ALA A 224 7.58 -12.66 7.24
CA ALA A 224 6.51 -13.59 7.60
C ALA A 224 6.03 -14.43 6.40
N LEU A 225 5.96 -13.85 5.21
CA LEU A 225 5.57 -14.55 3.99
C LEU A 225 6.65 -15.54 3.52
N GLY A 226 7.94 -15.21 3.70
CA GLY A 226 9.08 -16.07 3.36
C GLY A 226 9.35 -16.23 1.87
N THR A 227 8.42 -15.82 1.00
CA THR A 227 8.50 -15.98 -0.47
C THR A 227 8.24 -14.66 -1.20
N ALA A 228 8.75 -13.56 -0.65
CA ALA A 228 8.69 -12.25 -1.28
C ALA A 228 9.21 -12.31 -2.73
N VAL A 229 8.52 -11.64 -3.67
CA VAL A 229 8.97 -11.58 -5.07
C VAL A 229 10.36 -10.95 -5.14
N GLN A 230 11.30 -11.65 -5.77
CA GLN A 230 12.68 -11.21 -5.97
C GLN A 230 12.80 -10.15 -7.08
N THR A 231 13.93 -9.44 -7.10
CA THR A 231 14.23 -8.43 -8.11
C THR A 231 15.29 -8.94 -9.10
N ALA A 232 16.57 -8.73 -8.81
CA ALA A 232 17.67 -9.31 -9.57
C ALA A 232 17.95 -10.72 -9.07
N VAL A 233 17.93 -11.70 -9.98
CA VAL A 233 18.21 -13.11 -9.68
C VAL A 233 19.29 -13.66 -10.60
N LYS A 234 20.17 -14.50 -10.04
CA LYS A 234 21.04 -15.43 -10.77
C LYS A 234 20.61 -16.86 -10.42
N ARG A 235 21.22 -17.85 -11.09
CA ARG A 235 21.00 -19.28 -10.81
C ARG A 235 21.13 -19.68 -9.32
N ALA A 236 21.96 -18.98 -8.54
CA ALA A 236 22.10 -19.25 -7.11
C ALA A 236 20.98 -18.63 -6.26
N ASP A 237 20.24 -17.67 -6.81
CA ASP A 237 19.12 -16.97 -6.17
C ASP A 237 17.76 -17.60 -6.51
N GLU A 238 17.65 -18.22 -7.70
CA GLU A 238 16.49 -19.03 -8.16
C GLU A 238 16.33 -20.32 -7.34
#